data_AF-A0A7X9FQ09-F1
#
_entry.id   AF-A0A7X9FQ09-F1
#
_cell.length_a   1.000
_cell.length_b   1.000
_cell.length_c   1.000
_cell.angle_alpha   90.00
_cell.angle_beta   90.00
_cell.angle_gamma   90.00
#
_symmetry.space_group_name_H-M   'P 1'
#
loop_
_entity.id
_entity.type
_entity.pdbx_description
1 polymer ?
#
loop_
_entity_poly.entity_id
_entity_poly.type
_entity_poly.pdbx_seq_one_letter_code
_entity_poly.pdbx_strand_id
1 'polypeptide(L)'
;MKRPFQATPEDFSVSPLLAIMPKKGNAGNLSLFTSSLYARFEKVRELREEISDSEDKNSVKKVLAEEAMLKQVLEWLEVNI
;
A
#
# COMPACT_ATOMS: atom_id res chain seq x y z
N MET A 1 55.09 -17.90 14.96
CA MET A 1 53.79 -18.47 14.51
C MET A 1 52.76 -17.36 14.45
N LYS A 2 52.35 -16.92 13.26
CA LYS A 2 51.30 -15.90 13.07
C LYS A 2 49.95 -16.63 13.04
N ARG A 3 49.02 -16.25 13.91
CA ARG A 3 47.66 -16.82 13.95
C ARG A 3 46.88 -16.36 12.70
N PRO A 4 46.05 -17.22 12.07
CA PRO A 4 45.21 -16.78 10.97
C PRO A 4 44.14 -15.81 11.51
N PHE A 5 43.97 -14.70 10.80
CA PHE A 5 42.89 -13.74 10.99
C PHE A 5 41.54 -14.47 10.93
N GLN A 6 40.76 -14.42 12.01
CA GLN A 6 39.35 -14.79 11.97
C GLN A 6 38.63 -13.73 11.14
N ALA A 7 38.21 -14.10 9.94
CA ALA A 7 37.27 -13.29 9.15
C ALA A 7 35.97 -13.15 9.95
N THR A 8 35.52 -11.92 10.16
CA THR A 8 34.19 -11.65 10.71
C THR A 8 33.13 -12.27 9.80
N PRO A 9 32.01 -12.79 10.34
CA PRO A 9 30.92 -13.27 9.50
C PRO A 9 30.44 -12.11 8.62
N GLU A 10 30.32 -12.33 7.30
CA GLU A 10 29.75 -11.31 6.42
C GLU A 10 28.34 -10.95 6.87
N ASP A 11 28.05 -9.66 6.95
CA ASP A 11 26.70 -9.15 7.17
C ASP A 11 25.77 -9.76 6.11
N PHE A 12 24.67 -10.37 6.55
CA PHE A 12 23.68 -10.97 5.67
C PHE A 12 23.12 -9.90 4.72
N SER A 13 23.68 -9.81 3.51
CA SER A 13 23.27 -8.83 2.51
C SER A 13 21.94 -9.28 1.89
N VAL A 14 20.86 -8.63 2.31
CA VAL A 14 19.50 -8.80 1.74
C VAL A 14 19.39 -8.23 0.32
N SER A 15 20.47 -7.61 -0.18
CA SER A 15 20.52 -6.87 -1.45
C SER A 15 20.19 -7.70 -2.70
N PRO A 16 20.59 -8.99 -2.82
CA PRO A 16 20.24 -9.79 -4.00
C PRO A 16 18.76 -10.19 -4.03
N LEU A 17 18.14 -10.43 -2.86
CA LEU A 17 16.75 -10.89 -2.77
C LEU A 17 15.76 -9.78 -3.15
N LEU A 18 16.07 -8.53 -2.78
CA LEU A 18 15.25 -7.37 -3.15
C LEU A 18 15.40 -6.98 -4.63
N ALA A 19 16.51 -7.34 -5.28
CA ALA A 19 16.73 -7.05 -6.70
C ALA A 19 15.85 -7.88 -7.64
N ILE A 20 15.41 -9.07 -7.19
CA ILE A 20 14.59 -10.00 -7.96
C ILE A 20 13.09 -9.76 -7.73
N MET A 21 12.72 -8.97 -6.71
CA MET A 21 11.32 -8.67 -6.47
C MET A 21 10.75 -7.85 -7.64
N PRO A 22 9.67 -8.33 -8.28
CA PRO A 22 9.02 -7.55 -9.33
C PRO A 22 8.54 -6.23 -8.74
N LYS A 23 9.07 -5.12 -9.25
CA LYS A 23 8.60 -3.77 -8.94
C LYS A 23 7.18 -3.60 -9.49
N LYS A 24 6.18 -4.08 -8.75
CA LYS A 24 4.78 -3.87 -9.07
C LYS A 24 4.39 -2.44 -8.67
N GLY A 25 4.34 -1.57 -9.68
CA GLY A 25 3.85 -0.20 -9.54
C GLY A 25 4.92 0.79 -9.06
N ASN A 26 4.78 2.05 -9.50
CA ASN A 26 5.53 3.17 -8.97
C ASN A 26 4.60 3.98 -8.07
N ALA A 27 4.82 3.93 -6.76
CA ALA A 27 4.04 4.73 -5.81
C ALA A 27 4.14 6.23 -6.08
N GLY A 28 5.28 6.71 -6.59
CA GLY A 28 5.45 8.10 -6.99
C GLY A 28 4.53 8.51 -8.16
N ASN A 29 4.03 7.56 -8.95
CA ASN A 29 3.05 7.86 -10.00
C ASN A 29 1.61 7.96 -9.46
N LEU A 30 1.33 7.49 -8.23
CA LEU A 30 0.00 7.61 -7.63
C LEU A 30 -0.38 9.06 -7.33
N SER A 31 0.61 9.92 -7.06
CA SER A 31 0.40 11.37 -6.84
C SER A 31 -0.19 12.08 -8.07
N LEU A 32 0.05 11.56 -9.28
CA LEU A 32 -0.56 12.07 -10.52
C LEU A 32 -2.07 11.82 -10.57
N PHE A 33 -2.56 10.86 -9.78
CA PHE A 33 -3.96 10.46 -9.73
C PHE A 33 -4.66 10.89 -8.44
N THR A 34 -4.05 11.75 -7.63
CA THR A 34 -4.62 12.19 -6.34
C THR A 34 -6.07 12.68 -6.48
N SER A 35 -6.37 13.54 -7.46
CA SER A 35 -7.73 14.03 -7.69
C SER A 35 -8.72 12.91 -8.02
N SER A 36 -8.30 11.93 -8.83
CA SER A 36 -9.11 10.76 -9.16
C SER A 36 -9.33 9.84 -7.96
N LEU A 37 -8.33 9.73 -7.08
CA LEU A 37 -8.42 8.95 -5.84
C LEU A 37 -9.39 9.58 -4.84
N TYR A 38 -9.35 10.91 -4.65
CA TYR A 38 -10.37 11.61 -3.85
C TYR A 38 -11.76 11.46 -4.44
N ALA A 39 -11.94 11.67 -5.75
CA ALA A 39 -13.24 11.51 -6.40
C ALA A 39 -13.80 10.08 -6.21
N ARG A 40 -12.93 9.06 -6.28
CA ARG A 40 -13.31 7.68 -5.99
C ARG A 40 -13.67 7.48 -4.53
N PHE A 41 -12.88 8.03 -3.61
CA PHE A 41 -13.12 7.94 -2.17
C PHE A 41 -14.48 8.55 -1.79
N GLU A 42 -14.81 9.73 -2.30
CA GLU A 42 -16.12 10.37 -2.07
C GLU A 42 -17.26 9.50 -2.58
N LYS A 43 -17.15 8.97 -3.80
CA LYS A 43 -18.16 8.07 -4.37
C LYS A 43 -18.36 6.79 -3.57
N VAL A 44 -17.27 6.20 -3.08
CA VAL A 44 -17.34 4.98 -2.25
C VAL A 44 -17.97 5.29 -0.88
N ARG A 45 -17.72 6.48 -0.33
CA ARG A 45 -18.33 6.93 0.92
C ARG A 45 -19.84 7.13 0.77
N GLU A 46 -20.28 7.77 -0.32
CA GLU A 46 -21.70 7.89 -0.66
C GLU A 46 -22.36 6.51 -0.79
N LEU A 47 -21.72 5.59 -1.54
CA LEU A 47 -22.20 4.22 -1.70
C LEU A 47 -22.36 3.49 -0.36
N ARG A 48 -21.45 3.73 0.60
CA ARG A 48 -21.55 3.15 1.94
C ARG A 48 -22.76 3.70 2.72
N GLU A 49 -23.06 4.98 2.57
CA GLU A 49 -24.21 5.62 3.24
C GLU A 49 -25.54 5.14 2.64
N GLU A 50 -25.55 4.79 1.35
CA GLU A 50 -26.73 4.25 0.65
C GLU A 50 -26.98 2.75 0.91
N ILE A 51 -25.95 2.01 1.34
CA ILE A 51 -26.08 0.58 1.62
C ILE A 51 -26.92 0.35 2.89
N SER A 52 -28.09 -0.24 2.70
CA SER A 52 -28.98 -0.69 3.77
C SER A 52 -28.49 -2.01 4.38
N ASP A 53 -28.80 -2.26 5.66
CA ASP A 53 -28.47 -3.51 6.38
C ASP A 53 -29.08 -4.78 5.75
N SER A 54 -30.00 -4.63 4.79
CA SER A 54 -30.59 -5.72 4.00
C SER A 54 -29.73 -6.20 2.82
N GLU A 55 -28.64 -5.50 2.50
CA GLU A 55 -27.73 -5.83 1.40
C GLU A 55 -26.81 -7.02 1.72
N ASP A 56 -26.24 -7.63 0.68
CA ASP A 56 -25.29 -8.74 0.83
C ASP A 56 -24.07 -8.32 1.67
N LYS A 57 -23.84 -9.03 2.78
CA LYS A 57 -22.73 -8.82 3.71
C LYS A 57 -21.37 -8.80 3.01
N ASN A 58 -21.21 -9.53 1.91
CA ASN A 58 -19.96 -9.52 1.15
C ASN A 58 -19.77 -8.23 0.36
N SER A 59 -20.84 -7.65 -0.19
CA SER A 59 -20.80 -6.36 -0.88
C SER A 59 -20.45 -5.24 0.09
N VAL A 60 -21.10 -5.21 1.26
CA VAL A 60 -20.79 -4.24 2.33
C VAL A 60 -19.31 -4.29 2.70
N LYS A 61 -18.76 -5.50 2.93
CA LYS A 61 -17.34 -5.68 3.27
C LYS A 61 -16.39 -5.17 2.19
N LYS A 62 -16.73 -5.34 0.90
CA LYS A 62 -15.90 -4.85 -0.20
C LYS A 62 -15.87 -3.33 -0.23
N VAL A 63 -17.02 -2.68 -0.05
CA VAL A 63 -17.12 -1.21 -0.01
C VAL A 63 -16.33 -0.64 1.16
N LEU A 64 -16.46 -1.22 2.36
CA LEU A 64 -15.68 -0.83 3.54
C LEU A 64 -14.17 -1.01 3.34
N ALA A 65 -13.76 -2.14 2.74
CA ALA A 65 -12.35 -2.40 2.46
C ALA A 65 -11.78 -1.40 1.44
N GLU A 66 -12.56 -1.07 0.40
CA GLU A 66 -12.17 -0.08 -0.60
C GLU A 66 -12.06 1.32 0.01
N GLU A 67 -13.03 1.75 0.83
CA GLU A 67 -12.99 3.02 1.54
C GLU A 67 -11.74 3.14 2.43
N ALA A 68 -11.48 2.10 3.25
CA ALA A 68 -10.32 2.08 4.15
C ALA A 68 -8.99 2.10 3.39
N MET A 69 -8.90 1.36 2.27
CA MET A 69 -7.72 1.38 1.41
C MET A 69 -7.49 2.77 0.80
N LEU A 70 -8.53 3.39 0.24
CA LEU A 70 -8.43 4.71 -0.38
C LEU A 70 -8.02 5.77 0.64
N LYS A 71 -8.62 5.74 1.83
CA LYS A 71 -8.22 6.63 2.94
C LYS A 71 -6.74 6.49 3.26
N GLN A 72 -6.25 5.25 3.43
CA GLN A 72 -4.85 5.00 3.75
C GLN A 72 -3.90 5.47 2.65
N VAL A 73 -4.27 5.26 1.38
CA VAL A 73 -3.47 5.71 0.24
C VAL A 73 -3.43 7.24 0.16
N LEU A 74 -4.56 7.91 0.37
CA LEU A 74 -4.63 9.37 0.36
C LEU A 74 -3.82 9.98 1.51
N GLU A 75 -3.94 9.45 2.73
CA GLU A 75 -3.11 9.87 3.88
C GLU A 75 -1.61 9.69 3.58
N TRP A 76 -1.24 8.58 2.95
CA TRP A 76 0.15 8.33 2.58
C TRP A 76 0.66 9.32 1.51
N LEU A 77 -0.19 9.72 0.58
CA LEU A 77 0.15 10.74 -0.42
C LEU A 77 0.24 12.13 0.20
N GLU A 78 -0.62 12.48 1.15
CA GLU A 78 -0.58 13.77 1.87
C GLU A 78 0.70 13.93 2.72
N VAL A 79 1.21 12.86 3.33
CA VAL A 79 2.44 12.90 4.15
C VAL A 79 3.72 13.03 3.30
N ASN A 80 3.67 12.68 2.01
CA ASN A 80 4.84 12.65 1.11
C ASN A 80 4.89 13.80 0.07
N ILE A 81 3.95 14.75 0.13
CA ILE A 81 3.93 15.99 -0.67
C ILE A 81 4.32 17.15 0.23
#